data_AF-A0A382YH52-F1
#
_entry.id   AF-A0A382YH52-F1
#
_cell.length_a   1.000
_cell.length_b   1.000
_cell.length_c   1.000
_cell.angle_alpha   90.00
_cell.angle_beta   90.00
_cell.angle_gamma   90.00
#
_symmetry.space_group_name_H-M   'P 1'
#
loop_
_entity.id
_entity.type
_entity.pdbx_description
1 polymer ?
#
loop_
_entity_poly.entity_id
_entity_poly.type
_entity_poly.pdbx_seq_one_letter_code
_entity_poly.pdbx_strand_id
1 'polypeptide(L)'
;MKFKRQIAVLLLFFLILFLFIYPNQDNISFSILKGIAIGGLVMVFISFAFPTLYKIKSLDQEEIVENQKDIKSNSFSTVVKSHYQRLISQVVDLVSVVNSNYATGIYMIDREVNGYTKQHSSSAGFIE
;
A
#
# COMPACT_ATOMS: atom_id res chain seq x y z
N MET A 1 -7.15 -0.97 13.28
CA MET A 1 -5.72 -0.56 13.38
C MET A 1 -5.50 0.93 13.16
N LYS A 2 -6.19 1.58 12.21
CA LYS A 2 -6.07 3.05 11.98
C LYS A 2 -6.38 3.95 13.18
N PHE A 3 -7.39 3.59 13.97
CA PHE A 3 -7.76 4.34 15.19
C PHE A 3 -6.62 4.40 16.21
N LYS A 4 -5.91 3.29 16.46
CA LYS A 4 -4.78 3.28 17.41
C LYS A 4 -3.64 4.20 16.94
N ARG A 5 -3.36 4.23 15.64
CA ARG A 5 -2.36 5.13 15.04
C ARG A 5 -2.76 6.60 15.20
N GLN A 6 -4.03 6.94 14.95
CA GLN A 6 -4.53 8.30 15.11
C GLN A 6 -4.48 8.76 16.59
N ILE A 7 -4.85 7.88 17.53
CA ILE A 7 -4.75 8.17 18.97
C ILE A 7 -3.29 8.40 19.38
N ALA A 8 -2.34 7.60 18.87
CA ALA A 8 -0.92 7.75 19.19
C ALA A 8 -0.36 9.10 18.70
N VAL A 9 -0.70 9.51 17.47
CA VAL A 9 -0.30 10.81 16.93
C VAL A 9 -0.93 11.96 17.71
N LEU A 10 -2.19 11.82 18.11
CA LEU A 10 -2.89 12.83 18.90
C LEU A 10 -2.26 12.99 20.30
N LEU A 11 -1.95 11.88 20.99
CA LEU A 11 -1.26 11.90 22.29
C LEU A 11 0.13 12.52 22.17
N LEU A 12 0.89 12.17 21.12
CA LEU A 12 2.21 12.75 20.85
C LEU A 12 2.11 14.27 20.67
N PHE A 13 1.11 14.74 19.91
CA PHE A 13 0.86 16.16 19.69
C PHE A 13 0.57 16.90 21.00
N PHE A 14 -0.33 16.38 21.84
CA PHE A 14 -0.62 17.00 23.14
C PHE A 14 0.57 16.97 24.10
N LEU A 15 1.40 15.92 24.06
CA LEU A 15 2.62 15.83 24.87
C LEU A 15 3.65 16.89 24.47
N ILE A 16 3.83 17.12 23.16
CA ILE A 16 4.71 18.17 22.63
C ILE A 16 4.16 19.56 22.99
N LEU A 17 2.85 19.77 22.85
CA LEU A 17 2.19 21.04 23.21
C LEU A 17 2.34 21.36 24.70
N PHE A 18 2.12 20.36 25.56
CA PHE A 18 2.30 20.48 27.00
C PHE A 18 3.73 20.83 27.37
N LEU A 19 4.72 20.20 26.72
CA LEU A 19 6.12 20.54 26.91
C LEU A 19 6.48 21.96 26.47
N PHE A 20 5.78 22.51 25.48
CA PHE A 20 6.06 23.86 24.97
C PHE A 20 5.42 24.95 25.84
N ILE A 21 4.24 24.67 26.42
CA ILE A 21 3.52 25.60 27.31
C ILE A 21 4.11 25.63 28.72
N TYR A 22 4.86 24.60 29.14
CA TYR A 22 5.34 24.50 30.51
C TYR A 22 6.34 25.63 30.84
N PRO A 23 6.10 26.41 31.91
CA PRO A 23 6.82 27.65 32.17
C PRO A 23 8.22 27.46 32.77
N ASN A 24 8.54 26.29 33.34
CA ASN A 24 9.83 26.05 34.01
C ASN A 24 10.77 25.22 33.13
N GLN A 25 11.48 25.91 32.23
CA GLN A 25 12.32 25.31 31.19
C GLN A 25 13.78 25.10 31.61
N ASP A 26 14.18 25.58 32.80
CA ASP A 26 15.59 25.62 33.24
C ASP A 26 16.11 24.29 33.80
N ASN A 27 15.24 23.29 33.93
CA ASN A 27 15.62 21.96 34.40
C ASN A 27 16.25 21.14 33.26
N ILE A 28 17.43 20.57 33.50
CA ILE A 28 18.16 19.74 32.51
C ILE A 28 17.29 18.58 32.01
N SER A 29 16.51 17.97 32.89
CA SER A 29 15.58 16.88 32.57
C SER A 29 14.48 17.33 31.60
N PHE A 30 14.03 18.58 31.70
CA PHE A 30 13.03 19.15 30.82
C PHE A 30 13.61 19.44 29.43
N SER A 31 14.85 19.91 29.37
CA SER A 31 15.58 20.12 28.12
C SER A 31 15.81 18.81 27.35
N ILE A 32 16.17 17.73 28.05
CA ILE A 32 16.31 16.39 27.46
C ILE A 32 14.97 15.89 26.93
N LEU A 33 13.90 16.04 27.71
CA LEU A 33 12.55 15.60 27.32
C LEU A 33 12.03 16.38 26.09
N LYS A 34 12.33 17.68 26.01
CA LYS A 34 12.03 18.53 24.86
C LYS A 34 12.80 18.10 23.62
N GLY A 35 14.08 17.78 23.78
CA GLY A 35 14.91 17.21 22.71
C GLY A 35 14.34 15.90 22.17
N ILE A 36 13.93 14.98 23.06
CA ILE A 36 13.32 13.69 22.66
C ILE A 36 11.99 13.93 21.94
N ALA A 37 11.16 14.85 22.42
CA ALA A 37 9.88 15.18 21.82
C ALA A 37 10.02 15.78 20.40
N ILE A 38 10.96 16.71 20.22
CA ILE A 38 11.27 17.32 18.91
C ILE A 38 11.89 16.27 17.97
N GLY A 39 12.83 15.45 18.45
CA GLY A 39 13.42 14.36 17.68
C GLY A 39 12.36 13.34 17.22
N GLY A 40 11.43 12.98 18.10
CA GLY A 40 10.29 12.12 17.78
C GLY A 40 9.37 12.72 16.72
N LEU A 41 9.09 14.03 16.80
CA LEU A 41 8.30 14.75 15.79
C LEU A 41 8.99 14.72 14.42
N VAL A 42 10.29 15.03 14.37
CA VAL A 42 11.09 14.98 13.13
C VAL A 42 11.09 13.57 12.53
N MET A 43 11.27 12.54 13.35
CA MET A 43 11.22 11.14 12.92
C MET A 43 9.87 10.77 12.31
N VAL A 44 8.76 11.21 12.92
CA VAL A 44 7.40 10.98 12.39
C VAL A 44 7.20 11.70 11.05
N PHE A 45 7.69 12.94 10.93
CA PHE A 45 7.63 13.68 9.66
C PHE A 45 8.42 13.00 8.55
N ILE A 46 9.65 12.53 8.83
CA ILE A 46 10.47 11.83 7.84
C ILE A 46 9.79 10.50 7.45
N SER A 47 9.22 9.77 8.41
CA SER A 47 8.49 8.53 8.13
C SER A 47 7.23 8.74 7.29
N PHE A 48 6.54 9.87 7.48
CA PHE A 48 5.35 10.23 6.70
C PHE A 48 5.69 10.78 5.30
N ALA A 49 6.68 11.68 5.19
CA ALA A 49 7.08 12.30 3.93
C ALA A 49 7.88 11.35 3.03
N PHE A 50 8.66 10.45 3.64
CA PHE A 50 9.52 9.49 2.96
C PHE A 50 9.32 8.08 3.51
N PRO A 51 8.15 7.45 3.24
CA PRO A 51 7.82 6.13 3.75
C PRO A 51 8.79 5.04 3.28
N THR A 52 9.55 5.30 2.21
CA THR A 52 10.54 4.39 1.63
C THR A 52 11.85 4.30 2.42
N LEU A 53 12.20 5.29 3.26
CA LEU A 53 13.46 5.29 4.01
C LEU A 53 13.42 4.38 5.25
N TYR A 54 12.22 4.11 5.79
CA TYR A 54 12.02 3.26 6.96
C TYR A 54 11.47 1.87 6.63
N LYS A 55 11.47 1.48 5.34
CA LYS A 55 11.32 0.08 4.95
C LYS A 55 12.58 -0.68 5.36
N ILE A 56 12.68 -0.97 6.66
CA ILE A 56 13.47 -2.09 7.14
C ILE A 56 12.91 -3.27 6.37
N LYS A 57 13.79 -3.93 5.61
CA LYS A 57 13.51 -5.13 4.83
C LYS A 57 13.18 -6.26 5.80
N SER A 58 12.03 -6.20 6.47
CA SER A 58 11.43 -7.33 7.15
C SER A 58 11.03 -8.28 6.04
N LEU A 59 11.82 -9.35 5.95
CA LEU A 59 11.64 -10.48 5.06
C LEU A 59 10.45 -11.33 5.49
N ASP A 60 9.33 -10.70 5.84
CA ASP A 60 8.13 -11.37 6.30
C ASP A 60 6.95 -10.96 5.44
N GLN A 61 6.30 -11.99 4.95
CA GLN A 61 5.20 -12.09 4.01
C GLN A 61 3.91 -11.37 4.46
N GLU A 62 3.99 -10.50 5.47
CA GLU A 62 2.88 -9.75 6.07
C GLU A 62 2.71 -8.32 5.54
N GLU A 63 3.74 -7.70 4.95
CA GLU A 63 3.64 -6.29 4.47
C GLU A 63 2.78 -6.14 3.19
N ILE A 64 2.47 -7.25 2.52
CA ILE A 64 1.50 -7.26 1.41
C ILE A 64 0.06 -7.13 1.96
N VAL A 65 -0.19 -7.49 3.23
CA VAL A 65 -1.53 -7.49 3.85
C VAL A 65 -1.91 -6.13 4.43
N GLU A 66 -0.95 -5.31 4.88
CA GLU A 66 -1.28 -4.03 5.53
C GLU A 66 -1.56 -2.89 4.53
N ASN A 67 -0.93 -2.91 3.35
CA ASN A 67 -1.34 -2.04 2.22
C ASN A 67 -2.70 -2.44 1.61
N GLN A 68 -3.31 -3.55 2.04
CA GLN A 68 -4.60 -4.03 1.55
C GLN A 68 -5.77 -3.76 2.48
N LYS A 69 -5.54 -3.32 3.72
CA LYS A 69 -6.64 -2.88 4.61
C LYS A 69 -7.35 -1.60 4.15
N ASP A 70 -6.83 -0.96 3.10
CA ASP A 70 -7.45 0.19 2.42
C ASP A 70 -7.98 -0.09 1.01
N ILE A 71 -7.88 -1.33 0.52
CA ILE A 71 -8.60 -1.75 -0.69
C ILE A 71 -9.86 -2.51 -0.26
N LYS A 72 -10.56 -2.00 0.75
CA LYS A 72 -11.93 -2.42 0.99
C LYS A 72 -12.81 -1.67 -0.02
N SER A 73 -13.14 -2.37 -1.10
CA SER A 73 -14.21 -2.03 -2.05
C SER A 73 -14.15 -0.65 -2.70
N ASN A 74 -12.99 -0.22 -3.22
CA ASN A 74 -13.09 0.58 -4.43
C ASN A 74 -13.48 -0.38 -5.55
N SER A 75 -14.79 -0.60 -5.67
CA SER A 75 -15.41 -1.11 -6.88
C SER A 75 -14.89 -0.22 -8.01
N PHE A 76 -13.86 -0.68 -8.71
CA PHE A 76 -13.40 0.00 -9.92
C PHE A 76 -14.65 0.25 -10.74
N SER A 77 -14.86 1.50 -11.15
CA SER A 77 -16.01 1.86 -11.99
C SER A 77 -16.14 0.82 -13.09
N THR A 78 -17.37 0.35 -13.35
CA THR A 78 -17.68 -0.63 -14.41
C THR A 78 -17.01 -0.26 -15.74
N VAL A 79 -16.84 1.05 -15.97
CA VAL A 79 -16.09 1.64 -17.09
C VAL A 79 -14.62 1.19 -17.09
N VAL A 80 -13.89 1.32 -15.98
CA VAL A 80 -12.48 0.90 -15.88
C VAL A 80 -12.36 -0.60 -16.13
N LYS A 81 -13.24 -1.42 -15.54
CA LYS A 81 -13.26 -2.87 -15.78
C LYS A 81 -13.46 -3.20 -17.27
N SER A 82 -14.37 -2.49 -17.94
CA SER A 82 -14.62 -2.67 -19.38
C SER A 82 -13.42 -2.28 -20.25
N HIS A 83 -12.68 -1.23 -19.88
CA HIS A 83 -11.46 -0.83 -20.59
C HIS A 83 -10.36 -1.89 -20.47
N TYR A 84 -10.16 -2.43 -19.26
CA TYR A 84 -9.21 -3.53 -19.06
C TYR A 84 -9.58 -4.78 -19.83
N GLN A 85 -10.87 -5.17 -19.82
CA GLN A 85 -11.32 -6.31 -20.62
C GLN A 85 -11.09 -6.11 -22.12
N ARG A 86 -11.38 -4.92 -22.66
CA ARG A 86 -11.12 -4.60 -24.07
C ARG A 86 -9.63 -4.68 -24.41
N LEU A 87 -8.76 -4.18 -23.54
CA LEU A 87 -7.32 -4.23 -23.77
C LEU A 87 -6.79 -5.66 -23.76
N ILE A 88 -7.26 -6.49 -22.83
CA ILE A 88 -6.90 -7.92 -22.75
C ILE A 88 -7.35 -8.65 -24.02
N SER A 89 -8.58 -8.44 -24.50
CA SER A 89 -9.05 -9.03 -25.76
C SER A 89 -8.24 -8.55 -26.96
N GLN A 90 -7.94 -7.25 -27.06
CA GLN A 90 -7.12 -6.72 -28.15
C GLN A 90 -5.74 -7.35 -28.25
N VAL A 91 -5.09 -7.65 -27.11
CA VAL A 91 -3.79 -8.32 -27.12
C VAL A 91 -3.91 -9.75 -27.63
N VAL A 92 -4.94 -10.49 -27.20
CA VAL A 92 -5.20 -11.86 -27.68
C VAL A 92 -5.52 -11.87 -29.17
N ASP A 93 -6.36 -10.95 -29.62
CA ASP A 93 -6.73 -10.79 -31.03
C ASP A 93 -5.50 -10.45 -31.88
N LEU A 94 -4.65 -9.53 -31.43
CA LEU A 94 -3.43 -9.15 -32.15
C LEU A 94 -2.49 -10.34 -32.35
N VAL A 95 -2.26 -11.15 -31.31
CA VAL A 95 -1.39 -12.33 -31.43
C VAL A 95 -1.98 -13.34 -32.42
N SER A 96 -3.29 -13.54 -32.39
CA SER A 96 -3.96 -14.45 -33.34
C SER A 96 -3.94 -13.97 -34.79
N VAL A 97 -3.99 -12.65 -35.02
CA VAL A 97 -3.87 -12.04 -36.35
C VAL A 97 -2.44 -12.13 -36.89
N VAL A 98 -1.44 -11.97 -36.02
CA VAL A 98 -0.02 -12.07 -36.42
C VAL A 98 0.33 -13.49 -36.83
N ASN A 99 -0.19 -14.50 -36.13
CA ASN A 99 0.01 -15.90 -36.49
C ASN A 99 -1.14 -16.76 -35.97
N SER A 100 -1.91 -17.34 -36.90
CA SER A 100 -3.06 -18.20 -36.59
C SER A 100 -2.69 -19.50 -35.87
N ASN A 101 -1.41 -19.89 -35.87
CA ASN A 101 -0.93 -21.09 -35.18
C ASN A 101 -0.57 -20.83 -33.71
N TYR A 102 -0.64 -19.59 -33.24
CA TYR A 102 -0.34 -19.27 -31.85
C TYR A 102 -1.59 -19.26 -30.98
N ALA A 103 -1.46 -19.88 -29.82
CA ALA A 103 -2.45 -19.84 -28.76
C ALA A 103 -1.98 -18.88 -27.67
N THR A 104 -2.88 -18.05 -27.13
CA THR A 104 -2.56 -17.03 -26.13
C THR A 104 -3.49 -17.20 -24.94
N GLY A 105 -2.94 -17.26 -23.74
CA GLY A 105 -3.66 -17.23 -22.48
C GLY A 105 -3.11 -16.12 -21.61
N ILE A 106 -3.99 -15.27 -21.08
CA ILE A 106 -3.63 -14.19 -20.15
C ILE A 106 -4.08 -14.59 -18.75
N TYR A 107 -3.11 -14.65 -17.84
CA TYR A 107 -3.30 -14.99 -16.45
C TYR A 107 -3.01 -13.76 -15.57
N MET A 108 -3.82 -13.54 -14.54
CA MET A 108 -3.55 -12.53 -13.52
C MET A 108 -3.40 -13.20 -12.16
N ILE A 109 -2.54 -12.62 -11.33
CA ILE A 109 -2.36 -13.08 -9.96
C ILE A 109 -3.68 -12.90 -9.21
N ASP A 110 -4.19 -14.00 -8.68
CA ASP A 110 -5.38 -14.03 -7.85
C ASP A 110 -4.98 -14.38 -6.42
N ARG A 111 -5.28 -13.44 -5.53
CA ARG A 111 -4.94 -13.54 -4.11
C ARG A 111 -5.95 -14.38 -3.32
N GLU A 112 -7.14 -14.62 -3.85
CA GLU A 112 -8.12 -15.51 -3.23
C GLU A 112 -7.69 -16.98 -3.37
N VAL A 113 -7.10 -17.30 -4.52
CA VAL A 113 -6.62 -18.66 -4.85
C VAL A 113 -5.13 -18.84 -4.54
N ASN A 114 -4.42 -17.78 -4.11
CA ASN A 114 -2.96 -17.78 -3.94
C ASN A 114 -2.23 -18.31 -5.18
N GLY A 115 -2.69 -17.89 -6.36
CA GLY A 115 -2.27 -18.45 -7.63
C GLY A 115 -2.52 -17.52 -8.79
N TYR A 116 -2.77 -18.08 -9.96
CA TYR A 116 -3.07 -17.34 -11.18
C TYR A 116 -4.47 -17.72 -11.64
N THR A 117 -5.31 -16.72 -11.91
CA THR A 117 -6.63 -16.92 -12.51
C THR A 117 -6.57 -16.50 -13.97
N LYS A 118 -7.08 -17.37 -14.85
CA LYS A 118 -7.21 -17.09 -16.28
C LYS A 118 -8.21 -15.96 -16.52
N GLN A 119 -7.77 -14.91 -17.21
CA GLN A 119 -8.61 -13.76 -17.55
C GLN A 119 -9.20 -13.86 -18.96
N HIS A 120 -8.40 -14.30 -19.92
CA HIS A 120 -8.84 -14.49 -21.30
C HIS A 120 -7.92 -15.47 -22.04
N SER A 121 -8.44 -16.19 -23.02
CA SER A 121 -7.65 -17.09 -23.84
C SER A 121 -8.20 -17.20 -25.27
N SER A 122 -7.31 -17.42 -26.25
CA SER A 122 -7.68 -17.67 -27.63
C SER A 122 -8.13 -19.11 -27.89
N SER A 123 -7.89 -20.03 -26.94
CA SER A 123 -8.31 -21.42 -27.05
C SER A 123 -8.81 -21.98 -25.72
N ALA A 124 -9.57 -23.08 -25.80
CA ALA A 124 -10.08 -23.81 -24.64
C ALA A 124 -9.01 -24.68 -23.94
N GLY A 125 -7.80 -24.80 -24.51
CA GLY A 125 -6.70 -25.59 -23.97
C GLY A 125 -6.01 -24.96 -22.75
N PHE A 126 -6.39 -23.74 -22.37
CA PHE A 126 -5.85 -23.04 -21.21
C PHE A 126 -6.70 -23.32 -19.98
N ILE A 127 -6.09 -23.98 -18.99
CA ILE A 127 -6.73 -24.39 -17.73
C ILE A 127 -7.04 -23.15 -16.87
N GLU A 128 -8.16 -23.20 -16.15
CA GLU A 128 -8.57 -22.18 -15.16
C GLU A 128 -7.68 -22.16 -13.92
#